data_AF-A0A934K981-F1
#
_entry.id   AF-A0A934K981-F1
#
_cell.length_a   1.000
_cell.length_b   1.000
_cell.length_c   1.000
_cell.angle_alpha   90.00
_cell.angle_beta   90.00
_cell.angle_gamma   90.00
#
_symmetry.space_group_name_H-M   'P 1'
#
loop_
_entity.id
_entity.type
_entity.pdbx_description
1 polymer ?
#
loop_
_entity_poly.entity_id
_entity_poly.type
_entity_poly.pdbx_seq_one_letter_code
_entity_poly.pdbx_strand_id
1 'polypeptide(L)'
;MTGVAGPAQLEAVFGACARLGVVVHSARFSAGRVRLVLAPAAPLRELEAQLTSIGFETLAEPGDHSMEALSAREQELLTHLAKGYQLKEVARRMGVETSTVREYWSRAKRKLGVRSMSQAVSLWTTTAASHHDHPGED
;
A
#
# COMPACT_ATOMS: atom_id res chain seq x y z
N MET A 1 7.90 -28.40 -20.09
CA MET A 1 7.32 -27.45 -21.07
C MET A 1 7.41 -26.06 -20.45
N THR A 2 8.53 -25.38 -20.63
CA THR A 2 8.78 -24.08 -20.01
C THR A 2 8.34 -23.02 -21.00
N GLY A 3 7.06 -22.66 -20.95
CA GLY A 3 6.51 -21.57 -21.76
C GLY A 3 7.15 -20.27 -21.32
N VAL A 4 8.14 -19.80 -22.08
CA VAL A 4 8.58 -18.40 -22.01
C VAL A 4 7.34 -17.58 -22.31
N ALA A 5 6.84 -16.86 -21.31
CA ALA A 5 5.74 -15.92 -21.49
C ALA A 5 6.12 -14.94 -22.60
N GLY A 6 5.56 -15.18 -23.79
CA GLY A 6 5.81 -14.34 -24.95
C GLY A 6 5.20 -12.95 -24.74
N PRO A 7 5.58 -11.95 -25.56
CA PRO A 7 5.02 -10.59 -25.50
C PRO A 7 3.48 -10.57 -25.50
N ALA A 8 2.84 -11.53 -26.18
CA ALA A 8 1.39 -11.70 -26.21
C ALA A 8 0.75 -11.98 -24.84
N GLN A 9 1.45 -12.68 -23.94
CA GLN A 9 0.94 -12.93 -22.58
C GLN A 9 0.92 -11.65 -21.76
N LEU A 10 1.92 -10.78 -21.92
CA LEU A 10 1.99 -9.50 -21.23
C LEU A 10 0.85 -8.58 -21.67
N GLU A 11 0.60 -8.49 -22.99
CA GLU A 11 -0.53 -7.74 -23.52
C GLU A 11 -1.88 -8.25 -23.01
N ALA A 12 -2.04 -9.57 -22.88
CA ALA A 12 -3.27 -10.14 -22.33
C ALA A 12 -3.48 -9.76 -20.85
N VAL A 13 -2.42 -9.74 -20.04
CA VAL A 13 -2.46 -9.32 -18.63
C VAL A 13 -2.85 -7.84 -18.52
N PHE A 14 -2.18 -6.97 -19.26
CA PHE A 14 -2.51 -5.53 -19.25
C PHE A 14 -3.90 -5.26 -19.83
N GLY A 15 -4.32 -6.01 -20.85
CA GLY A 15 -5.65 -5.93 -21.43
C GLY A 15 -6.75 -6.36 -20.44
N ALA A 16 -6.52 -7.38 -19.63
CA ALA A 16 -7.43 -7.78 -18.55
C ALA A 16 -7.56 -6.69 -17.48
N CYS A 17 -6.42 -6.12 -17.04
CA CYS A 17 -6.42 -4.99 -16.10
C CYS A 17 -7.19 -3.78 -16.65
N ALA A 18 -6.96 -3.42 -17.92
CA ALA A 18 -7.61 -2.29 -18.56
C ALA A 18 -9.13 -2.49 -18.71
N ARG A 19 -9.58 -3.71 -19.07
CA ARG A 19 -11.02 -4.05 -19.16
C ARG A 19 -11.76 -3.93 -17.83
N LEU A 20 -11.06 -4.20 -16.74
CA LEU A 20 -11.61 -4.13 -15.39
C LEU A 20 -11.49 -2.74 -14.75
N GLY A 21 -10.90 -1.76 -15.45
CA GLY A 21 -10.59 -0.46 -14.87
C GLY A 21 -9.57 -0.53 -13.72
N VAL A 22 -8.76 -1.59 -13.67
CA VAL A 22 -7.75 -1.78 -12.64
C VAL A 22 -6.57 -0.86 -12.93
N VAL A 23 -6.35 0.11 -12.06
CA VAL A 23 -5.17 0.98 -12.12
C VAL A 23 -3.95 0.20 -11.64
N VAL A 24 -3.02 -0.05 -12.58
CA VAL A 24 -1.72 -0.67 -12.29
C VAL A 24 -0.73 0.44 -11.96
N HIS A 25 -0.27 0.47 -10.71
CA HIS A 25 0.69 1.47 -10.23
C HIS A 25 2.12 1.13 -10.67
N SER A 26 2.47 -0.15 -10.63
CA SER A 26 3.72 -0.64 -11.19
C SER A 26 3.60 -2.10 -11.58
N ALA A 27 4.33 -2.51 -12.61
CA ALA A 27 4.44 -3.90 -13.03
C ALA A 27 5.92 -4.27 -13.12
N ARG A 28 6.30 -5.40 -12.51
CA ARG A 28 7.67 -5.90 -12.53
C ARG A 28 7.68 -7.33 -13.07
N PHE A 29 8.45 -7.55 -14.12
CA PHE A 29 8.70 -8.90 -14.65
C PHE A 29 10.02 -9.43 -14.10
N SER A 30 10.02 -10.65 -13.57
CA SER A 30 11.22 -11.33 -13.12
C SER A 30 11.09 -12.84 -13.28
N ALA A 31 12.02 -13.46 -14.00
CA ALA A 31 12.13 -14.92 -14.16
C ALA A 31 10.80 -15.65 -14.45
N GLY A 32 9.98 -15.13 -15.39
CA GLY A 32 8.71 -15.75 -15.78
C GLY A 32 7.53 -15.46 -14.85
N ARG A 33 7.70 -14.59 -13.84
CA ARG A 33 6.63 -14.09 -12.99
C ARG A 33 6.41 -12.60 -13.23
N VAL A 34 5.13 -12.20 -13.27
CA VAL A 34 4.72 -10.80 -13.32
C VAL A 34 4.18 -10.44 -11.93
N ARG A 35 4.76 -9.42 -11.30
CA ARG A 35 4.22 -8.82 -10.08
C ARG A 35 3.56 -7.49 -10.45
N LEU A 36 2.25 -7.39 -10.23
CA LEU A 36 1.45 -6.19 -10.44
C LEU A 36 1.20 -5.54 -9.08
N VAL A 37 1.40 -4.22 -8.99
CA VAL A 37 0.97 -3.41 -7.84
C VAL A 37 -0.30 -2.70 -8.27
N LEU A 38 -1.41 -3.05 -7.64
CA LEU A 38 -2.75 -2.57 -7.97
C LEU A 38 -3.22 -1.59 -6.89
N ALA A 39 -4.20 -0.75 -7.24
CA ALA A 39 -4.91 0.07 -6.26
C ALA A 39 -5.67 -0.82 -5.24
N PRO A 40 -5.84 -0.37 -3.98
CA PRO A 40 -6.52 -1.16 -2.93
C PRO A 40 -8.00 -1.45 -3.24
N ALA A 41 -8.64 -0.61 -4.07
CA ALA A 41 -10.00 -0.82 -4.55
C ALA A 41 -10.09 -1.71 -5.81
N ALA A 42 -9.00 -2.35 -6.22
CA ALA A 42 -9.00 -3.21 -7.40
C ALA A 42 -9.86 -4.47 -7.17
N PRO A 43 -10.73 -4.86 -8.12
CA PRO A 43 -11.48 -6.11 -8.05
C PRO A 43 -10.56 -7.32 -8.28
N LEU A 44 -9.78 -7.68 -7.25
CA LEU A 44 -8.83 -8.79 -7.26
C LEU A 44 -9.47 -10.10 -7.73
N ARG A 45 -10.68 -10.41 -7.23
CA ARG A 45 -11.42 -11.63 -7.61
C ARG A 45 -11.72 -11.73 -9.11
N GLU A 46 -12.13 -10.62 -9.72
CA GLU A 46 -12.46 -10.56 -11.15
C GLU A 46 -11.19 -10.63 -12.00
N LEU A 47 -10.13 -9.98 -11.53
CA LEU A 47 -8.81 -9.99 -12.17
C LEU A 47 -8.18 -11.38 -12.13
N GLU A 48 -8.20 -12.06 -10.99
CA GLU A 48 -7.75 -13.44 -10.86
C GLU A 48 -8.54 -14.40 -11.75
N ALA A 49 -9.87 -14.23 -11.84
CA ALA A 49 -10.71 -15.04 -12.71
C ALA A 49 -10.36 -14.84 -14.19
N GLN A 50 -10.12 -13.61 -14.64
CA GLN A 50 -9.68 -13.34 -16.01
C GLN A 50 -8.31 -13.93 -16.30
N LEU A 51 -7.33 -13.72 -15.42
CA LEU A 51 -5.98 -14.20 -15.63
C LEU A 51 -5.91 -15.74 -15.62
N THR A 52 -6.65 -16.39 -14.72
CA THR A 52 -6.84 -17.84 -14.72
C THR A 52 -7.47 -18.32 -16.04
N SER A 53 -8.47 -17.59 -16.56
CA SER A 53 -9.09 -17.92 -17.85
C SER A 53 -8.15 -17.79 -19.05
N ILE A 54 -7.11 -16.96 -18.95
CA ILE A 54 -6.08 -16.79 -19.99
C ILE A 54 -4.95 -17.83 -19.82
N GLY A 55 -5.03 -18.69 -18.80
CA GLY A 55 -4.06 -19.75 -18.53
C GLY A 55 -2.88 -19.33 -17.65
N PHE A 56 -3.03 -18.26 -16.86
CA PHE A 56 -2.05 -17.87 -15.86
C PHE A 56 -2.41 -18.46 -14.49
N GLU A 57 -1.41 -19.04 -13.82
CA GLU A 57 -1.50 -19.26 -12.38
C GLU A 57 -1.30 -17.92 -11.65
N THR A 58 -2.40 -17.33 -11.20
CA THR A 58 -2.37 -16.13 -10.38
C THR A 58 -2.38 -16.48 -8.91
N LEU A 59 -1.46 -15.83 -8.19
CA LEU A 59 -1.51 -15.73 -6.75
C LEU A 59 -1.64 -14.25 -6.41
N ALA A 60 -2.85 -13.81 -6.08
CA ALA A 60 -3.01 -12.53 -5.41
C ALA A 60 -2.47 -12.66 -3.98
N GLU A 61 -1.19 -12.37 -3.80
CA GLU A 61 -0.71 -12.03 -2.47
C GLU A 61 -1.32 -10.67 -2.12
N PRO A 62 -2.05 -10.52 -0.99
CA PRO A 62 -2.33 -9.19 -0.48
C PRO A 62 -0.97 -8.51 -0.35
N GLY A 63 -0.73 -7.52 -1.22
CA GLY A 63 0.52 -6.78 -1.19
C GLY A 63 0.67 -6.24 0.22
N ASP A 64 1.83 -6.47 0.82
CA ASP A 64 2.19 -6.03 2.18
C ASP A 64 2.32 -4.49 2.26
N HIS A 65 1.39 -3.77 1.64
CA HIS A 65 1.06 -2.38 1.94
C HIS A 65 0.16 -2.41 3.16
N SER A 66 0.66 -3.04 4.21
CA SER A 66 -0.08 -3.33 5.42
C SER A 66 -0.12 -2.06 6.26
N MET A 67 -0.82 -1.03 5.75
CA MET A 67 -1.41 -0.01 6.59
C MET A 67 -2.30 -0.66 7.67
N GLU A 68 -2.84 -1.86 7.39
CA GLU A 68 -3.52 -2.74 8.34
C GLU A 68 -2.58 -3.48 9.33
N ALA A 69 -1.28 -3.65 9.06
CA ALA A 69 -0.33 -4.24 10.01
C ALA A 69 0.26 -3.22 10.99
N LEU A 70 -0.06 -1.94 10.82
CA LEU A 70 0.27 -0.92 11.81
C LEU A 70 -0.60 -1.16 13.04
N SER A 71 0.03 -1.30 14.20
CA SER A 71 -0.67 -1.31 15.48
C SER A 71 -1.33 0.04 15.72
N ALA A 72 -2.39 0.08 16.54
CA ALA A 72 -3.13 1.31 16.86
C ALA A 72 -2.21 2.48 17.27
N ARG A 73 -1.12 2.21 18.02
CA ARG A 73 -0.11 3.21 18.41
C ARG A 73 0.71 3.75 17.23
N GLU A 74 1.02 2.92 16.24
CA GLU A 74 1.75 3.34 15.04
C GLU A 74 0.84 4.17 14.12
N GLN A 75 -0.44 3.81 14.03
CA GLN A 75 -1.46 4.59 13.31
C GLN A 75 -1.71 5.95 13.97
N GLU A 76 -1.80 5.97 15.31
CA GLU A 76 -1.96 7.20 16.10
C GLU A 76 -0.76 8.15 15.90
N LEU A 77 0.45 7.60 15.92
CA LEU A 77 1.67 8.33 15.55
C LEU A 77 1.56 8.96 14.16
N LEU A 78 1.22 8.18 13.13
CA LEU A 78 1.13 8.65 11.75
C LEU A 78 0.02 9.69 11.56
N THR A 79 -1.08 9.54 12.28
CA THR A 79 -2.19 10.50 12.29
C THR A 79 -1.73 11.85 12.84
N HIS A 80 -0.97 11.86 13.93
CA HIS A 80 -0.41 13.11 14.45
C HIS A 80 0.66 13.70 13.54
N LEU A 81 1.50 12.87 12.92
CA LEU A 81 2.48 13.33 11.93
C LEU A 81 1.79 13.94 10.70
N ALA A 82 0.65 13.39 10.27
CA ALA A 82 -0.15 13.92 9.17
C ALA A 82 -0.80 15.26 9.51
N LYS A 83 -1.09 15.51 10.79
CA LYS A 83 -1.53 16.82 11.31
C LYS A 83 -0.39 17.85 11.44
N GLY A 84 0.84 17.49 11.06
CA GLY A 84 2.01 18.38 11.16
C GLY A 84 2.68 18.40 12.53
N TYR A 85 2.30 17.53 13.46
CA TYR A 85 2.97 17.46 14.76
C TYR A 85 4.35 16.80 14.63
N GLN A 86 5.31 17.30 15.41
CA GLN A 86 6.64 16.71 15.51
C GLN A 86 6.64 15.53 16.49
N LEU A 87 7.55 14.56 16.32
CA LEU A 87 7.70 13.39 17.22
C LEU A 87 7.70 13.74 18.72
N LYS A 88 8.28 14.88 19.10
CA LYS A 88 8.27 15.42 20.49
C LYS A 88 6.89 15.82 20.99
N GLU A 89 6.08 16.41 20.11
CA GLU A 89 4.71 16.83 20.42
C GLU A 89 3.79 15.62 20.44
N VAL A 90 4.01 14.68 19.51
CA VAL A 90 3.26 13.43 19.51
C VAL A 90 3.53 12.61 20.76
N ALA A 91 4.78 12.55 21.22
CA ALA A 91 5.15 11.91 22.49
C ALA A 91 4.39 12.52 23.67
N ARG A 92 4.37 13.85 23.76
CA ARG A 92 3.61 14.58 24.79
C ARG A 92 2.11 14.30 24.72
N ARG A 93 1.53 14.21 23.51
CA ARG A 93 0.10 13.91 23.30
C ARG A 93 -0.28 12.47 23.60
N MET A 94 0.57 11.52 23.22
CA MET A 94 0.37 10.10 23.51
C MET A 94 0.71 9.73 24.96
N GLY A 95 1.31 10.65 25.74
CA GLY A 95 1.74 10.39 27.12
C GLY A 95 2.91 9.41 27.22
N VAL A 96 3.73 9.33 26.17
CA VAL A 96 4.89 8.43 26.09
C VAL A 96 6.18 9.21 25.88
N GLU A 97 7.32 8.55 26.06
CA GLU A 97 8.61 9.18 25.85
C GLU A 97 8.91 9.39 24.35
N THR A 98 9.71 10.41 24.05
CA THR A 98 10.21 10.67 22.69
C THR A 98 11.01 9.50 22.13
N SER A 99 11.73 8.78 22.99
CA SER A 99 12.44 7.55 22.67
C SER A 99 11.49 6.46 22.17
N THR A 100 10.37 6.26 22.86
CA THR A 100 9.33 5.30 22.50
C THR A 100 8.67 5.66 21.17
N VAL A 101 8.35 6.93 20.96
CA VAL A 101 7.82 7.42 19.69
C VAL A 101 8.78 7.23 18.52
N ARG A 102 10.08 7.45 18.73
CA ARG A 102 11.11 7.15 17.72
C ARG A 102 11.16 5.67 17.38
N GLU A 103 10.96 4.80 18.37
CA GLU A 103 10.89 3.37 18.16
C GLU A 103 9.65 2.97 17.35
N TYR A 104 8.48 3.51 17.72
CA TYR A 104 7.24 3.35 16.93
C TYR A 104 7.41 3.86 15.50
N TRP A 105 8.06 5.02 15.31
CA TRP A 105 8.38 5.54 13.99
C TRP A 105 9.28 4.58 13.20
N SER A 106 10.29 3.98 13.84
CA SER A 106 11.19 3.03 13.18
C SER A 106 10.45 1.76 12.75
N ARG A 107 9.57 1.23 13.61
CA ARG A 107 8.73 0.06 13.31
C ARG A 107 7.72 0.37 12.21
N ALA A 108 6.99 1.49 12.33
CA ALA A 108 6.05 1.95 11.32
C ALA A 108 6.73 2.13 9.96
N LYS A 109 7.92 2.74 9.94
CA LYS A 109 8.71 2.94 8.72
C LYS A 109 9.11 1.61 8.05
N ARG A 110 9.51 0.61 8.85
CA ARG A 110 9.82 -0.74 8.37
C ARG A 110 8.59 -1.46 7.83
N LYS A 111 7.44 -1.31 8.49
CA LYS A 111 6.15 -1.88 8.07
C LYS A 111 5.59 -1.23 6.81
N LEU A 112 5.68 0.10 6.70
CA LEU A 112 5.22 0.88 5.56
C LEU A 112 6.20 0.84 4.37
N GLY A 113 7.45 0.39 4.57
CA GLY A 113 8.48 0.38 3.53
C GLY A 113 8.95 1.77 3.08
N VAL A 114 8.68 2.81 3.86
CA VAL A 114 8.95 4.22 3.50
C VAL A 114 10.35 4.67 3.90
N ARG A 115 10.94 5.58 3.13
CA ARG A 115 12.28 6.13 3.43
C ARG A 115 12.24 7.46 4.17
N SER A 116 11.09 8.14 4.19
CA SER A 116 10.95 9.50 4.71
C SER A 116 9.61 9.70 5.43
N MET A 117 9.61 10.64 6.38
CA MET A 117 8.40 11.06 7.12
C MET A 117 7.31 11.56 6.19
N SER A 118 7.68 12.40 5.22
CA SER A 118 6.76 12.93 4.22
C SER A 118 6.12 11.81 3.39
N GLN A 119 6.88 10.80 2.98
CA GLN A 119 6.32 9.63 2.27
C GLN A 119 5.31 8.87 3.12
N ALA A 120 5.62 8.63 4.40
CA ALA A 120 4.70 7.96 5.31
C ALA A 120 3.39 8.75 5.50
N VAL A 121 3.49 10.07 5.65
CA VAL A 121 2.33 10.95 5.78
C VAL A 121 1.52 11.01 4.49
N SER A 122 2.15 11.12 3.33
CA SER A 122 1.46 11.09 2.04
C SER A 122 0.71 9.78 1.82
N LEU A 123 1.32 8.64 2.21
CA LEU A 123 0.66 7.34 2.16
C LEU A 123 -0.48 7.21 3.18
N TRP A 124 -0.32 7.76 4.38
CA TRP A 124 -1.38 7.76 5.39
C TRP A 124 -2.57 8.65 5.00
N THR A 125 -2.31 9.82 4.43
CA THR A 125 -3.36 10.78 4.03
C THR A 125 -4.10 10.34 2.78
N THR A 126 -3.43 9.72 1.79
CA THR A 126 -4.12 9.20 0.60
C THR A 126 -5.10 8.07 0.94
N THR A 127 -4.80 7.25 1.95
CA THR A 127 -5.74 6.21 2.42
C THR A 127 -6.82 6.80 3.34
N ALA A 128 -6.45 7.72 4.24
CA ALA A 128 -7.38 8.36 5.16
C ALA A 128 -8.35 9.32 4.45
N ALA A 129 -8.02 9.81 3.25
CA ALA A 129 -8.92 10.61 2.42
C ALA A 129 -10.22 9.88 2.04
N SER A 130 -10.27 8.54 2.17
CA SER A 130 -11.50 7.77 2.00
C SER A 130 -12.31 7.59 3.30
N HIS A 131 -11.85 8.07 4.47
CA HIS A 131 -12.53 7.83 5.76
C HIS A 131 -12.46 8.98 6.80
N HIS A 132 -11.89 10.14 6.48
CA HIS A 132 -11.83 11.27 7.43
C HIS A 132 -12.50 12.51 6.87
N ASP A 133 -13.79 12.62 7.14
CA ASP A 133 -14.52 13.88 7.20
C ASP A 133 -13.78 14.86 8.13
N HIS A 134 -13.70 16.10 7.68
CA HIS A 134 -12.91 17.17 8.27
C HIS A 134 -13.80 18.02 9.18
N PRO A 135 -13.60 17.98 10.50
CA PRO A 135 -13.89 19.16 11.32
C PRO A 135 -12.67 19.46 12.21
N GLY A 136 -12.14 20.66 12.34
CA GLY A 136 -12.46 22.00 11.86
C GLY A 136 -11.40 22.89 12.51
N GLU A 137 -10.98 23.94 11.82
CA GLU A 137 -10.21 25.05 12.40
C GLU A 137 -11.08 26.30 12.31
N ASP A 138 -11.83 26.59 13.38
CA ASP A 138 -11.73 27.80 14.23
C ASP A 138 -12.61 27.60 15.49
#